data_AF-A0A553ZBK2-F1
#
_entry.id   AF-A0A553ZBK2-F1
#
_cell.length_a   1.000
_cell.length_b   1.000
_cell.length_c   1.000
_cell.angle_alpha   90.00
_cell.angle_beta   90.00
_cell.angle_gamma   90.00
#
_symmetry.space_group_name_H-M   'P 1'
#
loop_
_entity.id
_entity.type
_entity.pdbx_description
1 polymer ?
#
loop_
_entity_poly.entity_id
_entity_poly.type
_entity_poly.pdbx_seq_one_letter_code
_entity_poly.pdbx_strand_id
1 'polypeptide(L)'
;MTVPPGPSDTTEAADHRDAADGFVPPFAPDVAPQRPGRWRRLGALARRTAPRAALAACAGIALGLAFPPYDLWPLSLVAVAALALLVRGRSAAQGAWLGLVLGLPFFLVLLKWLHVVGWDAVVGLSLAEALFMALLGAGLARVSRLPLWPLWGACLWVAQECARDRLPFGGFPWGRLAFANTGSPFTPLAALGGAPLVTFAVALTGGLLAACAAGLWGLRSGGTLRRALPAVEAFGLAAAITAAGTLIPVPTKADDTVDIAVVQGNVQRPGMDFLGRPMQILDNHARATEQLAADVRAGKARKPDVVIWPENSSDLDPFRFPQARDRIDEAVRAIGVPVLVGALVDHPSKQGYVFNEGIVWDPAKGPGASYTKQHPVPFGEYVPFREQLSKIITRFQRVPRDFYPGDHTGVLKVGPARLGDVICFEVAYDEIVHDTVRAGARALVIQTNNATYGRSGQPEQQLAMSKLRAVEHGRAVVTAATSGISAVVAPDGTIVRKIPEFTQGVVSARIPLRDETTLADRVGAAPEWTLAIVGLLTCVASPLIGRRGRPKDEKGQQ
;
A
#
# COMPACT_ATOMS: atom_id res chain seq x y z
N MET A 1 42.98 31.15 -92.55
CA MET A 1 41.51 31.30 -92.45
C MET A 1 41.26 32.74 -91.98
N THR A 2 41.09 33.69 -92.92
CA THR A 2 39.80 34.17 -93.48
C THR A 2 39.01 35.03 -92.47
N VAL A 3 38.70 36.32 -92.63
CA VAL A 3 39.10 37.48 -93.50
C VAL A 3 38.22 38.69 -93.00
N PRO A 4 38.65 39.97 -93.09
CA PRO A 4 37.93 41.20 -92.62
C PRO A 4 37.11 41.91 -93.76
N PRO A 5 36.55 43.16 -93.68
CA PRO A 5 36.59 44.24 -92.64
C PRO A 5 35.25 45.01 -92.39
N GLY A 6 35.26 46.17 -91.69
CA GLY A 6 34.24 47.25 -91.85
C GLY A 6 34.17 48.36 -90.75
N PRO A 7 33.99 49.68 -91.04
CA PRO A 7 34.38 50.78 -90.11
C PRO A 7 33.30 51.89 -89.85
N SER A 8 33.75 53.09 -89.39
CA SER A 8 33.10 54.43 -89.33
C SER A 8 32.14 54.69 -88.14
N ASP A 9 32.43 55.68 -87.27
CA ASP A 9 31.97 57.10 -87.27
C ASP A 9 30.60 57.27 -86.56
N THR A 10 30.21 58.34 -85.84
CA THR A 10 30.74 59.72 -85.61
C THR A 10 30.06 60.32 -84.35
N THR A 11 30.50 61.52 -83.90
CA THR A 11 29.74 62.53 -83.09
C THR A 11 29.13 62.12 -81.73
N GLU A 12 29.47 62.70 -80.58
CA GLU A 12 29.39 64.12 -80.18
C GLU A 12 27.94 64.64 -80.02
N ALA A 13 27.47 64.76 -78.77
CA ALA A 13 26.69 65.88 -78.22
C ALA A 13 26.29 65.58 -76.75
N ALA A 14 26.34 66.59 -75.89
CA ALA A 14 25.70 66.54 -74.58
C ALA A 14 24.24 66.99 -74.69
N ASP A 15 23.35 66.51 -73.82
CA ASP A 15 22.27 67.35 -73.34
C ASP A 15 21.79 67.00 -71.92
N HIS A 16 20.97 67.89 -71.37
CA HIS A 16 20.62 68.05 -69.98
C HIS A 16 19.52 67.12 -69.46
N ARG A 17 19.51 67.04 -68.12
CA ARG A 17 18.41 66.74 -67.20
C ARG A 17 16.99 66.88 -67.80
N ASP A 18 16.17 65.84 -67.68
CA ASP A 18 15.05 65.79 -66.70
C ASP A 18 14.17 64.53 -66.91
N ALA A 19 14.16 63.64 -65.90
CA ALA A 19 13.20 62.54 -65.67
C ALA A 19 13.64 61.75 -64.42
N ALA A 20 12.78 61.09 -63.63
CA ALA A 20 11.36 61.24 -63.35
C ALA A 20 11.07 60.48 -62.03
N ASP A 21 10.00 60.85 -61.34
CA ASP A 21 9.37 60.21 -60.17
C ASP A 21 9.99 58.95 -59.54
N GLY A 22 10.46 59.10 -58.29
CA GLY A 22 10.92 57.98 -57.46
C GLY A 22 9.77 57.12 -56.95
N PHE A 23 9.51 55.98 -57.62
CA PHE A 23 8.59 54.96 -57.13
C PHE A 23 9.28 54.04 -56.10
N VAL A 24 9.16 54.39 -54.81
CA VAL A 24 9.55 53.50 -53.71
C VAL A 24 8.38 52.53 -53.43
N PRO A 25 8.55 51.20 -53.59
CA PRO A 25 7.50 50.27 -53.23
C PRO A 25 7.23 50.32 -51.71
N PRO A 26 5.96 50.25 -51.27
CA PRO A 26 5.65 50.35 -49.85
C PRO A 26 6.29 49.19 -49.09
N PHE A 27 6.93 49.51 -47.95
CA PHE A 27 7.47 48.52 -47.02
C PHE A 27 6.37 47.49 -46.69
N ALA A 28 6.65 46.22 -47.01
CA ALA A 28 5.82 45.13 -46.52
C ALA A 28 5.84 45.18 -44.98
N PRO A 29 4.68 45.18 -44.29
CA PRO A 29 4.65 45.26 -42.85
C PRO A 29 5.33 44.03 -42.27
N ASP A 30 6.30 44.27 -41.39
CA ASP A 30 7.06 43.23 -40.72
C ASP A 30 6.10 42.28 -39.99
N VAL A 31 5.96 41.05 -40.49
CA VAL A 31 4.96 40.10 -39.98
C VAL A 31 5.46 39.59 -38.63
N ALA A 32 5.09 40.33 -37.58
CA ALA A 32 5.45 40.04 -36.19
C ALA A 32 5.23 38.54 -35.91
N PRO A 33 6.27 37.79 -35.47
CA PRO A 33 6.28 36.33 -35.53
C PRO A 33 5.08 35.77 -34.77
N GLN A 34 4.14 35.18 -35.52
CA GLN A 34 2.85 34.76 -34.98
C GLN A 34 3.06 33.83 -33.79
N ARG A 35 2.70 34.33 -32.60
CA ARG A 35 2.79 33.60 -31.34
C ARG A 35 2.11 32.23 -31.54
N PRO A 36 2.84 31.10 -31.50
CA PRO A 36 2.29 29.82 -31.93
C PRO A 36 1.03 29.49 -31.14
N GLY A 37 -0.03 29.05 -31.81
CA GLY A 37 -1.34 28.84 -31.20
C GLY A 37 -1.29 27.92 -29.97
N ARG A 38 -2.25 28.11 -29.04
CA ARG A 38 -2.33 27.40 -27.74
C ARG A 38 -2.09 25.89 -27.89
N TRP A 39 -2.68 25.26 -28.90
CA TRP A 39 -2.53 23.84 -29.22
C TRP A 39 -1.11 23.45 -29.65
N ARG A 40 -0.43 24.23 -30.51
CA ARG A 40 0.98 24.01 -30.88
C ARG A 40 1.91 24.16 -29.68
N ARG A 41 1.64 25.12 -28.78
CA ARG A 41 2.39 25.27 -27.51
C ARG A 41 2.19 24.08 -26.57
N LEU A 42 0.94 23.63 -26.40
CA LEU A 42 0.61 22.45 -25.60
C LEU A 42 1.27 21.18 -26.16
N GLY A 43 1.21 20.95 -27.48
CA GLY A 43 1.87 19.82 -28.14
C GLY A 43 3.41 19.87 -28.12
N ALA A 44 4.02 21.07 -28.08
CA ALA A 44 5.46 21.22 -27.85
C ALA A 44 5.83 20.97 -26.38
N LEU A 45 5.00 21.41 -25.43
CA LEU A 45 5.19 21.16 -24.00
C LEU A 45 5.05 19.67 -23.68
N ALA A 46 4.01 19.01 -24.20
CA ALA A 46 3.76 17.58 -24.04
C ALA A 46 4.93 16.73 -24.56
N ARG A 47 5.46 17.03 -25.75
CA ARG A 47 6.66 16.33 -26.28
C ARG A 47 7.91 16.54 -25.42
N ARG A 48 8.06 17.69 -24.76
CA ARG A 48 9.18 17.98 -23.84
C ARG A 48 9.02 17.33 -22.45
N THR A 49 7.79 17.00 -22.03
CA THR A 49 7.52 16.31 -20.76
C THR A 49 7.34 14.80 -20.90
N ALA A 50 6.97 14.31 -22.09
CA ALA A 50 6.76 12.89 -22.42
C ALA A 50 7.82 11.92 -21.86
N PRO A 51 9.15 12.11 -22.06
CA PRO A 51 10.13 11.15 -21.53
C PRO A 51 10.18 11.11 -19.99
N ARG A 52 9.85 12.22 -19.30
CA ARG A 52 9.75 12.25 -17.84
C ARG A 52 8.48 11.61 -17.33
N ALA A 53 7.36 11.81 -18.05
CA ALA A 53 6.10 11.15 -17.75
C ALA A 53 6.20 9.62 -17.98
N ALA A 54 6.86 9.19 -19.06
CA ALA A 54 7.16 7.78 -19.30
C ALA A 54 8.01 7.17 -18.17
N LEU A 55 9.10 7.84 -17.76
CA LEU A 55 9.92 7.33 -16.65
C LEU A 55 9.16 7.30 -15.31
N ALA A 56 8.29 8.29 -15.04
CA ALA A 56 7.40 8.28 -13.87
C ALA A 56 6.43 7.08 -13.91
N ALA A 57 5.82 6.80 -15.07
CA ALA A 57 4.91 5.67 -15.24
C ALA A 57 5.63 4.32 -15.09
N CYS A 58 6.83 4.17 -15.66
CA CYS A 58 7.68 2.99 -15.47
C CYS A 58 8.09 2.81 -14.01
N ALA A 59 8.42 3.89 -13.29
CA ALA A 59 8.68 3.84 -11.85
C ALA A 59 7.43 3.45 -11.04
N GLY A 60 6.23 3.84 -11.49
CA GLY A 60 4.96 3.42 -10.89
C GLY A 60 4.71 1.93 -11.05
N ILE A 61 4.91 1.40 -12.25
CA ILE A 61 4.84 -0.05 -12.52
C ILE A 61 5.88 -0.79 -11.67
N ALA A 62 7.12 -0.31 -11.61
CA ALA A 62 8.18 -0.90 -10.78
C ALA A 62 7.81 -0.90 -9.29
N LEU A 63 7.19 0.16 -8.78
CA LEU A 63 6.67 0.19 -7.41
C LEU A 63 5.57 -0.86 -7.20
N GLY A 64 4.67 -1.05 -8.17
CA GLY A 64 3.64 -2.10 -8.11
C GLY A 64 4.22 -3.52 -8.09
N LEU A 65 5.33 -3.74 -8.82
CA LEU A 65 6.09 -5.00 -8.79
C LEU A 65 6.91 -5.20 -7.51
N ALA A 66 7.05 -4.18 -6.65
CA ALA A 66 7.69 -4.35 -5.35
C ALA A 66 6.80 -5.08 -4.32
N PHE A 67 5.49 -5.18 -4.59
CA PHE A 67 4.52 -5.86 -3.73
C PHE A 67 4.29 -7.32 -4.18
N PRO A 68 3.78 -8.18 -3.29
CA PRO A 68 3.27 -9.50 -3.67
C PRO A 68 2.19 -9.40 -4.77
N PRO A 69 2.12 -10.38 -5.68
CA PRO A 69 2.84 -11.66 -5.67
C PRO A 69 4.26 -11.61 -6.27
N TYR A 70 4.74 -10.43 -6.70
CA TYR A 70 6.04 -10.27 -7.34
C TYR A 70 7.19 -10.11 -6.33
N ASP A 71 6.93 -9.41 -5.21
CA ASP A 71 7.82 -9.26 -4.04
C ASP A 71 9.23 -8.73 -4.37
N LEU A 72 9.38 -7.96 -5.47
CA LEU A 72 10.65 -7.38 -5.91
C LEU A 72 10.98 -6.10 -5.13
N TRP A 73 11.09 -6.21 -3.80
CA TRP A 73 11.22 -5.09 -2.88
C TRP A 73 12.25 -4.00 -3.27
N PRO A 74 13.42 -4.27 -3.91
CA PRO A 74 14.36 -3.21 -4.29
C PRO A 74 13.79 -2.21 -5.30
N LEU A 75 12.76 -2.59 -6.07
CA LEU A 75 12.07 -1.69 -6.99
C LEU A 75 11.34 -0.56 -6.25
N SER A 76 10.99 -0.73 -4.97
CA SER A 76 10.45 0.36 -4.14
C SER A 76 11.48 1.49 -3.96
N LEU A 77 12.75 1.16 -3.67
CA LEU A 77 13.85 2.14 -3.59
C LEU A 77 14.07 2.84 -4.93
N VAL A 78 14.05 2.09 -6.04
CA VAL A 78 14.22 2.63 -7.39
C VAL A 78 13.08 3.59 -7.75
N ALA A 79 11.83 3.25 -7.42
CA ALA A 79 10.68 4.11 -7.70
C ALA A 79 10.69 5.41 -6.89
N VAL A 80 11.01 5.35 -5.60
CA VAL A 80 11.22 6.54 -4.74
C VAL A 80 12.32 7.42 -5.32
N ALA A 81 13.48 6.82 -5.66
CA ALA A 81 14.62 7.54 -6.21
C ALA A 81 14.27 8.21 -7.55
N ALA A 82 13.56 7.51 -8.44
CA ALA A 82 13.11 8.04 -9.72
C ALA A 82 12.15 9.22 -9.54
N LEU A 83 11.16 9.14 -8.65
CA LEU A 83 10.25 10.24 -8.36
C LEU A 83 11.01 11.47 -7.84
N ALA A 84 11.87 11.26 -6.85
CA ALA A 84 12.71 12.30 -6.25
C ALA A 84 13.56 13.04 -7.29
N LEU A 85 14.19 12.32 -8.21
CA LEU A 85 14.97 12.90 -9.31
C LEU A 85 14.08 13.65 -10.31
N LEU A 86 12.92 13.09 -10.69
CA LEU A 86 12.01 13.64 -11.69
C LEU A 86 11.36 14.96 -11.25
N VAL A 87 11.01 15.09 -9.97
CA VAL A 87 10.41 16.31 -9.40
C VAL A 87 11.43 17.37 -9.00
N ARG A 88 12.73 17.05 -8.98
CA ARG A 88 13.79 17.97 -8.54
C ARG A 88 13.85 19.22 -9.43
N GLY A 89 13.84 20.38 -8.76
CA GLY A 89 13.86 21.69 -9.44
C GLY A 89 12.64 21.96 -10.34
N ARG A 90 11.54 21.20 -10.17
CA ARG A 90 10.26 21.45 -10.87
C ARG A 90 9.39 22.42 -10.07
N SER A 91 8.27 22.89 -10.65
CA SER A 91 7.21 23.56 -9.88
C SER A 91 6.35 22.55 -9.11
N ALA A 92 5.62 23.00 -8.08
CA ALA A 92 4.72 22.12 -7.33
C ALA A 92 3.64 21.46 -8.22
N ALA A 93 3.10 22.18 -9.21
CA ALA A 93 2.14 21.62 -10.17
C ALA A 93 2.76 20.57 -11.11
N GLN A 94 4.02 20.76 -11.53
CA GLN A 94 4.76 19.75 -12.29
C GLN A 94 5.09 18.52 -11.43
N GLY A 95 5.42 18.73 -10.15
CA GLY A 95 5.57 17.67 -9.16
C GLY A 95 4.28 16.87 -8.98
N ALA A 96 3.14 17.55 -8.86
CA ALA A 96 1.82 16.93 -8.75
C ALA A 96 1.51 16.05 -9.96
N TRP A 97 1.74 16.55 -11.17
CA TRP A 97 1.56 15.78 -12.39
C TRP A 97 2.45 14.53 -12.43
N LEU A 98 3.74 14.65 -12.08
CA LEU A 98 4.65 13.50 -12.06
C LEU A 98 4.29 12.48 -10.96
N GLY A 99 3.83 12.95 -9.80
CA GLY A 99 3.30 12.11 -8.73
C GLY A 99 2.05 11.34 -9.16
N LEU A 100 1.11 12.00 -9.87
CA LEU A 100 -0.08 11.36 -10.44
C LEU A 100 0.28 10.31 -11.50
N VAL A 101 1.21 10.63 -12.40
CA VAL A 101 1.67 9.73 -13.49
C VAL A 101 2.45 8.53 -12.96
N LEU A 102 3.07 8.62 -11.79
CA LEU A 102 3.64 7.47 -11.09
C LEU A 102 2.56 6.70 -10.32
N GLY A 103 1.73 7.40 -9.56
CA GLY A 103 0.71 6.81 -8.70
C GLY A 103 -0.33 5.99 -9.46
N LEU A 104 -0.81 6.48 -10.60
CA LEU A 104 -1.89 5.80 -11.33
C LEU A 104 -1.45 4.41 -11.86
N PRO A 105 -0.33 4.23 -12.58
CA PRO A 105 0.17 2.90 -12.94
C PRO A 105 0.53 2.04 -11.73
N PHE A 106 1.04 2.64 -10.64
CA PHE A 106 1.31 1.92 -9.40
C PHE A 106 0.05 1.27 -8.83
N PHE A 107 -0.99 2.06 -8.56
CA PHE A 107 -2.23 1.54 -7.98
C PHE A 107 -2.98 0.63 -8.96
N LEU A 108 -2.94 0.88 -10.27
CA LEU A 108 -3.52 -0.03 -11.27
C LEU A 108 -2.88 -1.43 -11.25
N VAL A 109 -1.56 -1.52 -11.04
CA VAL A 109 -0.85 -2.81 -10.89
C VAL A 109 -1.15 -3.44 -9.54
N LEU A 110 -1.09 -2.66 -8.45
CA LEU A 110 -1.30 -3.13 -7.08
C LEU A 110 -2.72 -3.65 -6.85
N LEU A 111 -3.72 -2.91 -7.34
CA LEU A 111 -5.15 -3.08 -7.07
C LEU A 111 -5.90 -3.78 -8.21
N LYS A 112 -5.18 -4.34 -9.19
CA LYS A 112 -5.75 -5.14 -10.29
C LYS A 112 -6.70 -6.24 -9.81
N TRP A 113 -6.53 -6.73 -8.57
CA TRP A 113 -7.36 -7.75 -7.95
C TRP A 113 -8.82 -7.32 -7.74
N LEU A 114 -9.10 -6.02 -7.65
CA LEU A 114 -10.48 -5.48 -7.57
C LEU A 114 -11.29 -5.66 -8.87
N HIS A 115 -10.69 -6.16 -9.97
CA HIS A 115 -11.42 -6.39 -11.23
C HIS A 115 -12.60 -7.37 -11.07
N VAL A 116 -12.59 -8.23 -10.04
CA VAL A 116 -13.70 -9.12 -9.67
C VAL A 116 -14.96 -8.33 -9.27
N VAL A 117 -14.80 -7.13 -8.70
CA VAL A 117 -15.88 -6.18 -8.38
C VAL A 117 -16.20 -5.28 -9.59
N GLY A 118 -15.17 -4.92 -10.36
CA GLY A 118 -15.27 -4.24 -11.64
C GLY A 118 -14.03 -3.41 -11.98
N TRP A 119 -13.72 -3.28 -13.27
CA TRP A 119 -12.61 -2.45 -13.75
C TRP A 119 -12.80 -0.95 -13.45
N ASP A 120 -14.04 -0.50 -13.35
CA ASP A 120 -14.38 0.86 -12.91
C ASP A 120 -14.03 1.09 -11.44
N ALA A 121 -14.17 0.08 -10.56
CA ALA A 121 -13.70 0.14 -9.18
C ALA A 121 -12.17 0.15 -9.11
N VAL A 122 -11.48 -0.68 -9.92
CA VAL A 122 -10.01 -0.67 -10.05
C VAL A 122 -9.52 0.73 -10.45
N VAL A 123 -10.07 1.30 -11.53
CA VAL A 123 -9.65 2.61 -12.05
C VAL A 123 -10.03 3.75 -11.10
N GLY A 124 -11.24 3.71 -10.53
CA GLY A 124 -11.75 4.74 -9.62
C GLY A 124 -10.93 4.84 -8.33
N LEU A 125 -10.68 3.70 -7.68
CA LEU A 125 -9.84 3.67 -6.48
C LEU A 125 -8.38 4.00 -6.84
N SER A 126 -7.82 3.42 -7.90
CA SER A 126 -6.44 3.74 -8.32
C SER A 126 -6.24 5.22 -8.62
N LEU A 127 -7.24 5.90 -9.16
CA LEU A 127 -7.20 7.35 -9.37
C LEU A 127 -7.25 8.11 -8.05
N ALA A 128 -8.16 7.74 -7.13
CA ALA A 128 -8.27 8.37 -5.81
C ALA A 128 -6.96 8.26 -5.01
N GLU A 129 -6.40 7.05 -4.95
CA GLU A 129 -5.12 6.77 -4.30
C GLU A 129 -3.95 7.53 -4.97
N ALA A 130 -3.96 7.63 -6.30
CA ALA A 130 -2.95 8.40 -7.04
C ALA A 130 -3.02 9.92 -6.81
N LEU A 131 -4.12 10.48 -6.28
CA LEU A 131 -4.17 11.88 -5.87
C LEU A 131 -3.29 12.16 -4.65
N PHE A 132 -3.16 11.22 -3.70
CA PHE A 132 -2.20 11.34 -2.60
C PHE A 132 -0.76 11.35 -3.12
N MET A 133 -0.45 10.51 -4.12
CA MET A 133 0.84 10.52 -4.81
C MET A 133 1.09 11.83 -5.59
N ALA A 134 0.04 12.49 -6.10
CA ALA A 134 0.13 13.84 -6.66
C ALA A 134 0.46 14.89 -5.58
N LEU A 135 -0.19 14.84 -4.41
CA LEU A 135 0.11 15.74 -3.28
C LEU A 135 1.56 15.55 -2.80
N LEU A 136 2.02 14.30 -2.68
CA LEU A 136 3.41 13.95 -2.41
C LEU A 136 4.36 14.54 -3.45
N GLY A 137 4.12 14.31 -4.74
CA GLY A 137 4.95 14.85 -5.83
C GLY A 137 5.05 16.38 -5.80
N ALA A 138 3.97 17.08 -5.44
CA ALA A 138 3.96 18.52 -5.23
C ALA A 138 4.83 18.95 -4.03
N GLY A 139 4.76 18.20 -2.92
CA GLY A 139 5.58 18.41 -1.73
C GLY A 139 7.07 18.16 -2.00
N LEU A 140 7.41 17.03 -2.61
CA LEU A 140 8.77 16.66 -3.04
C LEU A 140 9.38 17.74 -3.95
N ALA A 141 8.63 18.26 -4.93
CA ALA A 141 9.10 19.36 -5.78
C ALA A 141 9.48 20.62 -4.99
N ARG A 142 8.76 20.93 -3.89
CA ARG A 142 9.10 22.05 -2.99
C ARG A 142 10.32 21.74 -2.13
N VAL A 143 10.34 20.62 -1.40
CA VAL A 143 11.43 20.31 -0.47
C VAL A 143 12.74 19.91 -1.16
N SER A 144 12.70 19.50 -2.44
CA SER A 144 13.90 19.20 -3.28
C SER A 144 14.89 20.35 -3.43
N ARG A 145 14.53 21.55 -2.96
CA ARG A 145 15.32 22.80 -3.00
C ARG A 145 16.00 23.11 -1.65
N LEU A 146 15.69 22.35 -0.60
CA LEU A 146 16.24 22.54 0.74
C LEU A 146 17.52 21.70 0.93
N PRO A 147 18.41 22.08 1.87
CA PRO A 147 19.41 21.14 2.38
C PRO A 147 18.70 19.93 3.01
N LEU A 148 19.36 18.76 2.99
CA LEU A 148 18.82 17.49 3.50
C LEU A 148 17.47 17.08 2.86
N TRP A 149 17.20 17.48 1.60
CA TRP A 149 15.95 17.14 0.92
C TRP A 149 15.53 15.64 0.93
N PRO A 150 16.43 14.63 1.00
CA PRO A 150 16.01 13.23 1.15
C PRO A 150 15.24 12.98 2.46
N LEU A 151 15.65 13.62 3.55
CA LEU A 151 15.00 13.52 4.88
C LEU A 151 13.58 14.08 4.81
N TRP A 152 13.42 15.30 4.31
CA TRP A 152 12.12 15.94 4.17
C TRP A 152 11.20 15.20 3.20
N GLY A 153 11.78 14.58 2.16
CA GLY A 153 11.04 13.72 1.23
C GLY A 153 10.53 12.44 1.88
N ALA A 154 11.33 11.80 2.74
CA ALA A 154 10.92 10.63 3.51
C ALA A 154 9.81 10.95 4.51
N CYS A 155 9.92 12.07 5.24
CA CYS A 155 8.87 12.57 6.12
C CYS A 155 7.55 12.85 5.37
N LEU A 156 7.62 13.43 4.16
CA LEU A 156 6.45 13.64 3.31
C LEU A 156 5.85 12.34 2.76
N TRP A 157 6.65 11.28 2.60
CA TRP A 157 6.14 9.96 2.23
C TRP A 157 5.32 9.35 3.38
N VAL A 158 5.81 9.44 4.62
CA VAL A 158 5.00 9.04 5.79
C VAL A 158 3.74 9.92 5.90
N ALA A 159 3.84 11.21 5.63
CA ALA A 159 2.68 12.12 5.67
C ALA A 159 1.57 11.75 4.68
N GLN A 160 1.91 11.32 3.46
CA GLN A 160 0.88 10.91 2.49
C GLN A 160 0.26 9.55 2.83
N GLU A 161 1.06 8.59 3.32
CA GLU A 161 0.53 7.31 3.82
C GLU A 161 -0.41 7.57 5.01
N CYS A 162 0.03 8.29 6.04
CA CYS A 162 -0.79 8.64 7.21
C CYS A 162 -2.15 9.26 6.88
N ALA A 163 -2.21 10.12 5.85
CA ALA A 163 -3.46 10.73 5.37
C ALA A 163 -4.35 9.74 4.61
N ARG A 164 -3.75 8.94 3.72
CA ARG A 164 -4.42 7.96 2.85
C ARG A 164 -4.92 6.74 3.62
N ASP A 165 -4.20 6.35 4.66
CA ASP A 165 -4.55 5.30 5.62
C ASP A 165 -5.77 5.67 6.49
N ARG A 166 -6.28 6.93 6.40
CA ARG A 166 -7.42 7.45 7.19
C ARG A 166 -8.52 8.16 6.39
N LEU A 167 -8.23 8.60 5.16
CA LEU A 167 -9.14 9.44 4.36
C LEU A 167 -9.29 8.91 2.92
N PRO A 168 -10.51 8.93 2.33
CA PRO A 168 -11.82 9.09 2.96
C PRO A 168 -12.34 7.78 3.59
N PHE A 169 -13.45 7.84 4.32
CA PHE A 169 -14.19 6.65 4.82
C PHE A 169 -13.38 5.67 5.69
N GLY A 170 -12.45 6.17 6.51
CA GLY A 170 -11.54 5.33 7.28
C GLY A 170 -10.23 4.99 6.55
N GLY A 171 -10.10 5.34 5.27
CA GLY A 171 -8.86 5.26 4.50
C GLY A 171 -8.59 3.90 3.87
N PHE A 172 -7.45 3.79 3.19
CA PHE A 172 -7.06 2.60 2.42
C PHE A 172 -5.54 2.31 2.52
N PRO A 173 -5.08 1.60 3.58
CA PRO A 173 -3.65 1.42 3.85
C PRO A 173 -2.86 0.53 2.87
N TRP A 174 -3.48 0.02 1.81
CA TRP A 174 -2.80 -0.79 0.79
C TRP A 174 -1.68 0.01 0.11
N GLY A 175 -0.58 -0.62 -0.28
CA GLY A 175 0.47 0.05 -1.07
C GLY A 175 1.43 0.94 -0.27
N ARG A 176 1.42 0.89 1.07
CA ARG A 176 2.47 1.50 1.90
C ARG A 176 3.83 0.87 1.62
N LEU A 177 4.91 1.65 1.61
CA LEU A 177 6.26 1.13 1.35
C LEU A 177 6.68 0.03 2.32
N ALA A 178 6.19 0.08 3.57
CA ALA A 178 6.37 -0.97 4.57
C ALA A 178 5.85 -2.35 4.12
N PHE A 179 4.70 -2.41 3.46
CA PHE A 179 4.09 -3.67 3.01
C PHE A 179 4.76 -4.25 1.75
N ALA A 180 5.59 -3.49 1.04
CA ALA A 180 6.54 -4.01 0.04
C ALA A 180 7.87 -4.49 0.64
N ASN A 181 8.09 -4.28 1.95
CA ASN A 181 9.37 -4.51 2.62
C ASN A 181 9.18 -5.43 3.85
N THR A 182 8.55 -6.58 3.63
CA THR A 182 8.18 -7.56 4.67
C THR A 182 9.12 -8.78 4.72
N GLY A 183 10.15 -8.79 3.89
CA GLY A 183 11.23 -9.78 3.85
C GLY A 183 12.54 -9.15 3.39
N SER A 184 12.77 -7.89 3.77
CA SER A 184 13.93 -7.09 3.36
C SER A 184 14.73 -6.62 4.57
N PRO A 185 15.94 -6.05 4.38
CA PRO A 185 16.72 -5.47 5.47
C PRO A 185 15.98 -4.42 6.31
N PHE A 186 14.92 -3.80 5.77
CA PHE A 186 14.13 -2.80 6.47
C PHE A 186 13.05 -3.40 7.40
N THR A 187 12.66 -4.67 7.24
CA THR A 187 11.55 -5.27 8.00
C THR A 187 11.74 -5.17 9.53
N PRO A 188 12.93 -5.43 10.12
CA PRO A 188 13.12 -5.31 11.58
C PRO A 188 12.89 -3.92 12.17
N LEU A 189 12.93 -2.85 11.37
CA LEU A 189 12.59 -1.48 11.84
C LEU A 189 11.13 -1.39 12.33
N ALA A 190 10.25 -2.28 11.88
CA ALA A 190 8.87 -2.35 12.35
C ALA A 190 8.80 -2.55 13.88
N ALA A 191 9.73 -3.30 14.49
CA ALA A 191 9.78 -3.51 15.94
C ALA A 191 10.17 -2.24 16.74
N LEU A 192 10.68 -1.20 16.06
CA LEU A 192 11.11 0.06 16.69
C LEU A 192 10.08 1.19 16.57
N GLY A 193 9.41 1.31 15.42
CA GLY A 193 8.48 2.40 15.13
C GLY A 193 7.40 2.06 14.11
N GLY A 194 7.07 0.78 14.03
CA GLY A 194 6.00 0.25 13.19
C GLY A 194 6.21 0.37 11.69
N ALA A 195 5.14 0.09 10.95
CA ALA A 195 5.07 0.35 9.51
C ALA A 195 5.54 1.76 9.10
N PRO A 196 5.20 2.86 9.81
CA PRO A 196 5.66 4.21 9.47
C PRO A 196 7.18 4.36 9.42
N LEU A 197 7.93 3.72 10.35
CA LEU A 197 9.39 3.78 10.37
C LEU A 197 10.03 2.97 9.23
N VAL A 198 9.43 1.84 8.83
CA VAL A 198 9.87 1.08 7.65
C VAL A 198 9.66 1.92 6.39
N THR A 199 8.48 2.52 6.21
CA THR A 199 8.20 3.46 5.11
C THR A 199 9.22 4.59 5.07
N PHE A 200 9.51 5.22 6.22
CA PHE A 200 10.49 6.29 6.32
C PHE A 200 11.89 5.85 5.89
N ALA A 201 12.38 4.69 6.37
CA ALA A 201 13.72 4.21 6.04
C ALA A 201 13.87 3.84 4.56
N VAL A 202 12.85 3.21 3.96
CA VAL A 202 12.79 2.91 2.52
C VAL A 202 12.76 4.22 1.71
N ALA A 203 11.92 5.18 2.09
CA ALA A 203 11.81 6.47 1.41
C ALA A 203 13.10 7.32 1.53
N LEU A 204 13.74 7.32 2.70
CA LEU A 204 15.01 8.00 2.95
C LEU A 204 16.15 7.36 2.15
N THR A 205 16.23 6.02 2.13
CA THR A 205 17.23 5.29 1.35
C THR A 205 17.06 5.58 -0.15
N GLY A 206 15.84 5.53 -0.69
CA GLY A 206 15.57 5.91 -2.08
C GLY A 206 15.94 7.37 -2.37
N GLY A 207 15.62 8.30 -1.46
CA GLY A 207 16.02 9.70 -1.57
C GLY A 207 17.54 9.92 -1.55
N LEU A 208 18.28 9.17 -0.72
CA LEU A 208 19.74 9.21 -0.65
C LEU A 208 20.39 8.60 -1.89
N LEU A 209 19.87 7.50 -2.43
CA LEU A 209 20.30 6.94 -3.71
C LEU A 209 20.08 7.93 -4.86
N ALA A 210 18.96 8.67 -4.85
CA ALA A 210 18.73 9.78 -5.77
C ALA A 210 19.70 10.97 -5.56
N ALA A 211 20.09 11.27 -4.31
CA ALA A 211 21.13 12.27 -4.03
C ALA A 211 22.50 11.85 -4.58
N CYS A 212 22.89 10.58 -4.39
CA CYS A 212 24.08 9.98 -4.98
C CYS A 212 24.06 10.06 -6.52
N ALA A 213 22.99 9.58 -7.16
CA ALA A 213 22.84 9.62 -8.62
C ALA A 213 22.94 11.05 -9.19
N ALA A 214 22.32 12.03 -8.53
CA ALA A 214 22.42 13.44 -8.92
C ALA A 214 23.85 14.00 -8.77
N GLY A 215 24.57 13.63 -7.71
CA GLY A 215 25.97 14.02 -7.51
C GLY A 215 26.91 13.41 -8.55
N LEU A 216 26.78 12.10 -8.81
CA LEU A 216 27.55 11.39 -9.85
C LEU A 216 27.28 11.96 -11.25
N TRP A 217 26.04 12.36 -11.55
CA TRP A 217 25.72 13.05 -12.80
C TRP A 217 26.44 14.40 -12.91
N GLY A 218 26.53 15.16 -11.81
CA GLY A 218 27.27 16.42 -11.75
C GLY A 218 28.78 16.29 -11.97
N LEU A 219 29.37 15.12 -11.71
CA LEU A 219 30.79 14.84 -12.00
C LEU A 219 31.06 14.74 -13.51
N ARG A 220 30.13 14.13 -14.27
CA ARG A 220 30.24 13.98 -15.73
C ARG A 220 30.29 15.33 -16.47
N SER A 221 29.84 16.41 -15.83
CA SER A 221 29.91 17.78 -16.36
C SER A 221 31.18 18.55 -15.94
N GLY A 222 32.31 17.85 -15.74
CA GLY A 222 33.60 18.47 -15.38
C GLY A 222 33.75 18.76 -13.88
N GLY A 223 33.28 17.86 -13.01
CA GLY A 223 33.41 18.01 -11.56
C GLY A 223 34.76 17.55 -11.01
N THR A 224 35.28 18.26 -10.00
CA THR A 224 36.45 17.81 -9.21
C THR A 224 36.07 16.68 -8.24
N LEU A 225 37.04 15.89 -7.77
CA LEU A 225 36.80 14.83 -6.76
C LEU A 225 36.06 15.33 -5.50
N ARG A 226 36.25 16.59 -5.09
CA ARG A 226 35.50 17.19 -3.96
C ARG A 226 33.99 17.25 -4.20
N ARG A 227 33.52 17.27 -5.45
CA ARG A 227 32.09 17.17 -5.79
C ARG A 227 31.54 15.74 -5.71
N ALA A 228 32.40 14.72 -5.62
CA ALA A 228 31.99 13.33 -5.45
C ALA A 228 31.65 13.00 -3.98
N LEU A 229 32.26 13.71 -3.03
CA LEU A 229 32.12 13.45 -1.60
C LEU A 229 30.64 13.38 -1.14
N PRO A 230 29.75 14.32 -1.48
CA PRO A 230 28.33 14.23 -1.08
C PRO A 230 27.58 13.04 -1.70
N ALA A 231 28.05 12.52 -2.84
CA ALA A 231 27.46 11.32 -3.46
C ALA A 231 27.92 10.05 -2.72
N VAL A 232 29.20 9.99 -2.33
CA VAL A 232 29.76 8.91 -1.53
C VAL A 232 29.15 8.91 -0.12
N GLU A 233 28.99 10.06 0.51
CA GLU A 233 28.30 10.22 1.80
C GLU A 233 26.84 9.75 1.72
N ALA A 234 26.09 10.18 0.69
CA ALA A 234 24.71 9.75 0.50
C ALA A 234 24.58 8.25 0.25
N PHE A 235 25.50 7.65 -0.53
CA PHE A 235 25.55 6.20 -0.73
C PHE A 235 25.92 5.45 0.54
N GLY A 236 26.95 5.91 1.26
CA GLY A 236 27.38 5.34 2.53
C GLY A 236 26.28 5.37 3.58
N LEU A 237 25.52 6.46 3.68
CA LEU A 237 24.37 6.56 4.58
C LEU A 237 23.21 5.66 4.14
N ALA A 238 22.91 5.56 2.84
CA ALA A 238 21.91 4.63 2.31
C ALA A 238 22.27 3.16 2.63
N ALA A 239 23.54 2.79 2.46
CA ALA A 239 24.05 1.47 2.80
C ALA A 239 24.00 1.24 4.33
N ALA A 240 24.38 2.24 5.13
CA ALA A 240 24.35 2.17 6.59
C ALA A 240 22.92 2.00 7.15
N ILE A 241 21.92 2.71 6.62
CA ILE A 241 20.50 2.53 7.01
C ILE A 241 20.03 1.12 6.65
N THR A 242 20.36 0.64 5.45
CA THR A 242 19.99 -0.72 4.99
C THR A 242 20.64 -1.80 5.87
N ALA A 243 21.91 -1.66 6.22
CA ALA A 243 22.63 -2.59 7.08
C ALA A 243 22.18 -2.51 8.54
N ALA A 244 21.94 -1.30 9.07
CA ALA A 244 21.45 -1.11 10.43
C ALA A 244 20.13 -1.85 10.67
N GLY A 245 19.24 -1.90 9.67
CA GLY A 245 18.01 -2.69 9.73
C GLY A 245 18.23 -4.16 10.06
N THR A 246 19.26 -4.81 9.50
CA THR A 246 19.61 -6.22 9.80
C THR A 246 20.22 -6.45 11.19
N LEU A 247 20.63 -5.38 11.88
CA LEU A 247 21.23 -5.45 13.21
C LEU A 247 20.21 -5.19 14.34
N ILE A 248 18.97 -4.83 14.01
CA ILE A 248 17.91 -4.59 14.99
C ILE A 248 17.45 -5.94 15.57
N PRO A 249 17.50 -6.13 16.89
CA PRO A 249 17.01 -7.34 17.51
C PRO A 249 15.47 -7.39 17.43
N VAL A 250 14.94 -8.42 16.79
CA VAL A 250 13.51 -8.75 16.85
C VAL A 250 13.30 -9.76 17.99
N PRO A 251 12.60 -9.40 19.09
CA PRO A 251 12.47 -10.28 20.24
C PRO A 251 11.45 -11.41 19.98
N THR A 252 11.95 -12.65 19.84
CA THR A 252 11.13 -13.84 19.50
C THR A 252 10.93 -14.83 20.65
N LYS A 253 11.74 -14.75 21.72
CA LYS A 253 11.71 -15.70 22.85
C LYS A 253 10.35 -15.70 23.55
N ALA A 254 9.91 -16.85 24.04
CA ALA A 254 8.70 -16.96 24.84
C ALA A 254 8.86 -18.10 25.84
N ASP A 255 8.36 -17.88 27.06
CA ASP A 255 8.35 -18.91 28.10
C ASP A 255 7.15 -19.86 27.92
N ASP A 256 6.02 -19.34 27.41
CA ASP A 256 4.81 -20.09 27.12
C ASP A 256 4.65 -20.39 25.62
N THR A 257 4.01 -21.51 25.31
CA THR A 257 3.57 -21.86 23.96
C THR A 257 2.17 -22.48 23.99
N VAL A 258 1.43 -22.36 22.89
CA VAL A 258 0.16 -23.08 22.68
C VAL A 258 0.21 -23.87 21.38
N ASP A 259 -0.39 -25.05 21.36
CA ASP A 259 -0.54 -25.87 20.17
C ASP A 259 -1.88 -25.57 19.49
N ILE A 260 -1.84 -25.04 18.27
CA ILE A 260 -3.02 -24.64 17.50
C ILE A 260 -3.26 -25.58 16.30
N ALA A 261 -4.50 -25.61 15.84
CA ALA A 261 -4.86 -26.11 14.50
C ALA A 261 -5.70 -25.08 13.74
N VAL A 262 -5.27 -24.70 12.54
CA VAL A 262 -5.99 -23.80 11.63
C VAL A 262 -6.72 -24.64 10.58
N VAL A 263 -8.04 -24.44 10.44
CA VAL A 263 -8.90 -25.27 9.58
C VAL A 263 -9.37 -24.50 8.35
N GLN A 264 -8.74 -24.78 7.21
CA GLN A 264 -9.13 -24.24 5.91
C GLN A 264 -10.12 -25.18 5.22
N GLY A 265 -11.41 -24.85 5.30
CA GLY A 265 -12.51 -25.65 4.74
C GLY A 265 -12.63 -25.56 3.21
N ASN A 266 -12.16 -24.47 2.61
CA ASN A 266 -12.29 -24.16 1.17
C ASN A 266 -13.74 -23.90 0.70
N VAL A 267 -13.85 -23.20 -0.43
CA VAL A 267 -15.11 -22.94 -1.15
C VAL A 267 -15.12 -23.73 -2.47
N GLN A 268 -16.30 -24.03 -3.01
CA GLN A 268 -16.40 -24.77 -4.29
C GLN A 268 -16.14 -23.90 -5.52
N ARG A 269 -16.36 -22.58 -5.39
CA ARG A 269 -16.19 -21.60 -6.47
C ARG A 269 -15.60 -20.30 -5.90
N PRO A 270 -14.55 -19.74 -6.52
CA PRO A 270 -14.07 -18.39 -6.22
C PRO A 270 -15.05 -17.31 -6.70
N GLY A 271 -14.86 -16.08 -6.21
CA GLY A 271 -15.62 -14.89 -6.61
C GLY A 271 -16.78 -14.56 -5.67
N MET A 272 -17.54 -13.50 -5.98
CA MET A 272 -18.57 -12.96 -5.08
C MET A 272 -19.73 -13.90 -4.75
N ASP A 273 -19.93 -14.98 -5.53
CA ASP A 273 -21.04 -15.91 -5.35
C ASP A 273 -20.63 -17.16 -4.52
N PHE A 274 -19.55 -17.07 -3.74
CA PHE A 274 -18.97 -18.19 -2.97
C PHE A 274 -19.92 -18.78 -1.90
N LEU A 275 -20.87 -17.97 -1.39
CA LEU A 275 -21.93 -18.37 -0.45
C LEU A 275 -23.06 -19.22 -1.07
N GLY A 276 -22.90 -19.69 -2.31
CA GLY A 276 -23.99 -20.18 -3.17
C GLY A 276 -24.79 -21.41 -2.70
N ARG A 277 -24.41 -22.09 -1.61
CA ARG A 277 -25.23 -23.13 -0.96
C ARG A 277 -25.15 -22.99 0.57
N PRO A 278 -26.29 -22.75 1.26
CA PRO A 278 -26.34 -22.69 2.71
C PRO A 278 -25.74 -23.94 3.37
N MET A 279 -25.19 -23.75 4.57
CA MET A 279 -24.45 -24.73 5.38
C MET A 279 -23.14 -25.23 4.79
N GLN A 280 -22.87 -25.11 3.48
CA GLN A 280 -21.83 -25.94 2.87
C GLN A 280 -20.39 -25.51 3.22
N ILE A 281 -20.17 -24.22 3.52
CA ILE A 281 -18.88 -23.72 4.01
C ILE A 281 -18.66 -24.21 5.44
N LEU A 282 -19.66 -24.03 6.31
CA LEU A 282 -19.66 -24.57 7.67
C LEU A 282 -19.37 -26.07 7.69
N ASP A 283 -20.06 -26.83 6.85
CA ASP A 283 -19.91 -28.27 6.69
C ASP A 283 -18.48 -28.69 6.30
N ASN A 284 -17.78 -27.88 5.50
CA ASN A 284 -16.38 -28.14 5.13
C ASN A 284 -15.43 -27.95 6.31
N HIS A 285 -15.59 -26.85 7.08
CA HIS A 285 -14.79 -26.61 8.29
C HIS A 285 -15.06 -27.65 9.39
N ALA A 286 -16.33 -27.98 9.58
CA ALA A 286 -16.79 -28.99 10.52
C ALA A 286 -16.23 -30.38 10.17
N ARG A 287 -16.35 -30.84 8.91
CA ARG A 287 -15.75 -32.11 8.44
C ARG A 287 -14.23 -32.15 8.59
N ALA A 288 -13.54 -31.05 8.27
CA ALA A 288 -12.09 -30.99 8.44
C ALA A 288 -11.66 -31.06 9.92
N THR A 289 -12.46 -30.50 10.82
CA THR A 289 -12.26 -30.56 12.28
C THR A 289 -12.53 -31.97 12.83
N GLU A 290 -13.56 -32.65 12.32
CA GLU A 290 -13.88 -34.04 12.66
C GLU A 290 -12.81 -35.02 12.17
N GLN A 291 -12.28 -34.80 10.97
CA GLN A 291 -11.16 -35.57 10.43
C GLN A 291 -9.90 -35.36 11.29
N LEU A 292 -9.57 -34.11 11.64
CA LEU A 292 -8.49 -33.82 12.60
C LEU A 292 -8.72 -34.57 13.93
N ALA A 293 -9.95 -34.59 14.45
CA ALA A 293 -10.27 -35.29 15.68
C ALA A 293 -10.10 -36.82 15.56
N ALA A 294 -10.46 -37.40 14.40
CA ALA A 294 -10.22 -38.81 14.11
C ALA A 294 -8.71 -39.12 14.01
N ASP A 295 -7.92 -38.27 13.37
CA ASP A 295 -6.47 -38.42 13.26
C ASP A 295 -5.76 -38.24 14.61
N VAL A 296 -6.27 -37.37 15.49
CA VAL A 296 -5.82 -37.25 16.89
C VAL A 296 -6.11 -38.53 17.67
N ARG A 297 -7.34 -39.08 17.59
CA ARG A 297 -7.69 -40.35 18.25
C ARG A 297 -6.88 -41.53 17.72
N ALA A 298 -6.52 -41.51 16.43
CA ALA A 298 -5.68 -42.52 15.79
C ALA A 298 -4.16 -42.32 16.01
N GLY A 299 -3.73 -41.29 16.76
CA GLY A 299 -2.33 -41.00 17.02
C GLY A 299 -1.54 -40.47 15.80
N LYS A 300 -2.23 -40.14 14.70
CA LYS A 300 -1.64 -39.59 13.46
C LYS A 300 -1.37 -38.09 13.55
N ALA A 301 -2.15 -37.38 14.37
CA ALA A 301 -2.01 -35.96 14.64
C ALA A 301 -1.88 -35.72 16.15
N ARG A 302 -1.15 -34.66 16.53
CA ARG A 302 -1.10 -34.22 17.93
C ARG A 302 -2.35 -33.43 18.26
N LYS A 303 -2.96 -33.70 19.43
CA LYS A 303 -4.11 -32.92 19.92
C LYS A 303 -3.71 -31.45 20.07
N PRO A 304 -4.39 -30.49 19.42
CA PRO A 304 -4.19 -29.07 19.68
C PRO A 304 -4.87 -28.66 20.99
N ASP A 305 -4.46 -27.53 21.57
CA ASP A 305 -5.14 -26.87 22.68
C ASP A 305 -6.32 -26.00 22.21
N VAL A 306 -6.24 -25.49 20.96
CA VAL A 306 -7.21 -24.59 20.33
C VAL A 306 -7.32 -24.89 18.83
N VAL A 307 -8.54 -24.85 18.29
CA VAL A 307 -8.78 -24.82 16.84
C VAL A 307 -9.22 -23.42 16.41
N ILE A 308 -8.80 -22.98 15.22
CA ILE A 308 -9.15 -21.69 14.64
C ILE A 308 -9.80 -21.93 13.28
N TRP A 309 -11.03 -21.45 13.12
CA TRP A 309 -11.74 -21.35 11.85
C TRP A 309 -11.63 -19.92 11.30
N PRO A 310 -11.82 -19.70 9.99
CA PRO A 310 -11.70 -18.39 9.35
C PRO A 310 -12.96 -17.52 9.42
N GLU A 311 -12.87 -16.30 8.88
CA GLU A 311 -13.99 -15.36 8.71
C GLU A 311 -15.12 -15.99 7.88
N ASN A 312 -16.36 -15.83 8.33
CA ASN A 312 -17.56 -16.41 7.70
C ASN A 312 -17.44 -17.94 7.46
N SER A 313 -16.74 -18.65 8.35
CA SER A 313 -16.73 -20.12 8.38
C SER A 313 -18.12 -20.70 8.65
N SER A 314 -18.97 -20.00 9.40
CA SER A 314 -20.43 -20.22 9.40
C SER A 314 -21.08 -19.22 8.45
N ASP A 315 -21.68 -19.74 7.37
CA ASP A 315 -22.42 -18.97 6.37
C ASP A 315 -23.88 -18.65 6.78
N LEU A 316 -24.35 -19.27 7.88
CA LEU A 316 -25.59 -18.96 8.57
C LEU A 316 -25.32 -18.46 10.00
N ASP A 317 -26.23 -17.64 10.52
CA ASP A 317 -26.22 -17.17 11.91
C ASP A 317 -26.46 -18.35 12.87
N PRO A 318 -25.49 -18.72 13.73
CA PRO A 318 -25.59 -19.88 14.60
C PRO A 318 -26.42 -19.64 15.87
N PHE A 319 -26.86 -18.41 16.14
CA PHE A 319 -27.83 -18.09 17.18
C PHE A 319 -29.27 -18.16 16.64
N ARG A 320 -29.45 -17.89 15.35
CA ARG A 320 -30.76 -17.90 14.68
C ARG A 320 -31.14 -19.25 14.05
N PHE A 321 -30.18 -20.02 13.54
CA PHE A 321 -30.43 -21.27 12.81
C PHE A 321 -29.92 -22.49 13.61
N PRO A 322 -30.80 -23.29 14.22
CA PRO A 322 -30.40 -24.45 15.03
C PRO A 322 -29.50 -25.44 14.30
N GLN A 323 -29.76 -25.72 13.01
CA GLN A 323 -28.90 -26.65 12.27
C GLN A 323 -27.45 -26.16 12.11
N ALA A 324 -27.22 -24.84 12.09
CA ALA A 324 -25.87 -24.28 12.06
C ALA A 324 -25.21 -24.40 13.43
N ARG A 325 -25.96 -24.09 14.50
CA ARG A 325 -25.53 -24.28 15.89
C ARG A 325 -25.09 -25.72 16.12
N ASP A 326 -25.98 -26.69 15.86
CA ASP A 326 -25.79 -28.10 16.13
C ASP A 326 -24.59 -28.68 15.36
N ARG A 327 -24.35 -28.22 14.13
CA ARG A 327 -23.21 -28.61 13.30
C ARG A 327 -21.86 -28.11 13.85
N ILE A 328 -21.82 -26.87 14.35
CA ILE A 328 -20.63 -26.34 15.04
C ILE A 328 -20.40 -27.15 16.33
N ASP A 329 -21.46 -27.30 17.13
CA ASP A 329 -21.48 -28.04 18.39
C ASP A 329 -20.96 -29.49 18.25
N GLU A 330 -21.36 -30.19 17.18
CA GLU A 330 -20.86 -31.52 16.82
C GLU A 330 -19.35 -31.53 16.57
N ALA A 331 -18.85 -30.66 15.69
CA ALA A 331 -17.43 -30.60 15.35
C ALA A 331 -16.54 -30.18 16.54
N VAL A 332 -17.00 -29.21 17.33
CA VAL A 332 -16.32 -28.74 18.55
C VAL A 332 -16.27 -29.87 19.60
N ARG A 333 -17.38 -30.60 19.82
CA ARG A 333 -17.39 -31.77 20.70
C ARG A 333 -16.50 -32.90 20.19
N ALA A 334 -16.45 -33.12 18.87
CA ALA A 334 -15.64 -34.18 18.26
C ALA A 334 -14.13 -34.00 18.51
N ILE A 335 -13.60 -32.77 18.40
CA ILE A 335 -12.19 -32.46 18.72
C ILE A 335 -11.95 -32.29 20.23
N GLY A 336 -12.98 -31.87 20.98
CA GLY A 336 -12.96 -31.79 22.43
C GLY A 336 -11.96 -30.76 22.98
N VAL A 337 -11.87 -29.61 22.30
CA VAL A 337 -11.15 -28.38 22.72
C VAL A 337 -11.88 -27.14 22.20
N PRO A 338 -11.64 -25.94 22.77
CA PRO A 338 -12.26 -24.71 22.28
C PRO A 338 -11.89 -24.37 20.83
N VAL A 339 -12.85 -23.78 20.11
CA VAL A 339 -12.71 -23.36 18.72
C VAL A 339 -13.05 -21.87 18.59
N LEU A 340 -12.23 -21.10 17.90
CA LEU A 340 -12.59 -19.74 17.48
C LEU A 340 -13.31 -19.84 16.12
N VAL A 341 -14.60 -19.53 16.10
CA VAL A 341 -15.52 -19.72 14.97
C VAL A 341 -15.88 -18.37 14.36
N GLY A 342 -15.53 -18.13 13.10
CA GLY A 342 -15.93 -16.91 12.38
C GLY A 342 -17.34 -17.05 11.79
N ALA A 343 -18.25 -16.12 12.09
CA ALA A 343 -19.65 -16.18 11.68
C ALA A 343 -20.24 -14.80 11.38
N LEU A 344 -21.31 -14.77 10.57
CA LEU A 344 -22.18 -13.60 10.43
C LEU A 344 -23.40 -13.73 11.34
N VAL A 345 -23.61 -12.74 12.21
CA VAL A 345 -24.71 -12.71 13.21
C VAL A 345 -25.64 -11.54 12.89
N ASP A 346 -26.96 -11.75 12.95
CA ASP A 346 -27.93 -10.65 12.75
C ASP A 346 -27.84 -9.64 13.91
N HIS A 347 -27.78 -8.34 13.59
CA HIS A 347 -27.69 -7.30 14.62
C HIS A 347 -29.00 -7.28 15.46
N PRO A 348 -28.93 -7.42 16.80
CA PRO A 348 -30.10 -7.74 17.65
C PRO A 348 -31.24 -6.72 17.59
N SER A 349 -30.92 -5.44 17.34
CA SER A 349 -31.91 -4.34 17.28
C SER A 349 -31.93 -3.53 15.99
N LYS A 350 -31.17 -3.89 14.95
CA LYS A 350 -31.08 -3.10 13.69
C LYS A 350 -31.31 -3.99 12.48
N GLN A 351 -32.54 -3.98 11.97
CA GLN A 351 -32.89 -4.73 10.76
C GLN A 351 -32.03 -4.31 9.57
N GLY A 352 -31.58 -5.29 8.78
CA GLY A 352 -30.69 -5.06 7.65
C GLY A 352 -29.21 -4.91 8.01
N TYR A 353 -28.84 -5.01 9.29
CA TYR A 353 -27.45 -5.00 9.75
C TYR A 353 -27.00 -6.37 10.28
N VAL A 354 -25.71 -6.65 10.14
CA VAL A 354 -25.05 -7.84 10.70
C VAL A 354 -23.77 -7.49 11.42
N PHE A 355 -23.39 -8.32 12.39
CA PHE A 355 -22.03 -8.39 12.90
C PHE A 355 -21.24 -9.44 12.11
N ASN A 356 -19.94 -9.19 11.94
CA ASN A 356 -18.95 -10.17 11.48
C ASN A 356 -18.09 -10.48 12.71
N GLU A 357 -18.21 -11.71 13.22
CA GLU A 357 -17.74 -12.06 14.56
C GLU A 357 -16.81 -13.27 14.58
N GLY A 358 -15.76 -13.18 15.40
CA GLY A 358 -15.00 -14.31 15.91
C GLY A 358 -15.57 -14.74 17.26
N ILE A 359 -16.23 -15.90 17.32
CA ILE A 359 -16.93 -16.43 18.49
C ILE A 359 -16.12 -17.55 19.14
N VAL A 360 -15.84 -17.44 20.44
CA VAL A 360 -15.23 -18.53 21.22
C VAL A 360 -16.28 -19.60 21.51
N TRP A 361 -16.09 -20.80 20.96
CA TRP A 361 -16.98 -21.94 21.16
C TRP A 361 -16.31 -22.99 22.05
N ASP A 362 -16.93 -23.28 23.20
CA ASP A 362 -16.45 -24.24 24.20
C ASP A 362 -17.15 -25.60 24.02
N PRO A 363 -16.43 -26.75 24.09
CA PRO A 363 -17.01 -28.06 23.84
C PRO A 363 -18.05 -28.54 24.88
N ALA A 364 -18.11 -27.91 26.05
CA ALA A 364 -19.10 -28.22 27.08
C ALA A 364 -20.18 -27.13 27.23
N LYS A 365 -19.83 -25.86 26.98
CA LYS A 365 -20.71 -24.70 27.20
C LYS A 365 -21.34 -24.11 25.93
N GLY A 366 -20.81 -24.45 24.75
CA GLY A 366 -21.22 -23.86 23.48
C GLY A 366 -20.61 -22.46 23.25
N PRO A 367 -21.28 -21.56 22.51
CA PRO A 367 -20.76 -20.22 22.21
C PRO A 367 -20.68 -19.34 23.46
N GLY A 368 -19.57 -18.60 23.58
CA GLY A 368 -19.25 -17.71 24.69
C GLY A 368 -18.93 -16.29 24.22
N ALA A 369 -17.78 -15.76 24.66
CA ALA A 369 -17.32 -14.43 24.27
C ALA A 369 -17.05 -14.35 22.75
N SER A 370 -17.35 -13.19 22.14
CA SER A 370 -17.03 -12.90 20.75
C SER A 370 -16.31 -11.57 20.60
N TYR A 371 -15.63 -11.40 19.47
CA TYR A 371 -15.13 -10.13 18.95
C TYR A 371 -15.95 -9.76 17.71
N THR A 372 -16.36 -8.50 17.59
CA THR A 372 -17.01 -7.98 16.39
C THR A 372 -16.04 -7.07 15.62
N LYS A 373 -15.89 -7.31 14.30
CA LYS A 373 -15.06 -6.51 13.39
C LYS A 373 -15.32 -5.01 13.54
N GLN A 374 -14.29 -4.26 13.93
CA GLN A 374 -14.33 -2.80 14.15
C GLN A 374 -14.31 -1.99 12.85
N HIS A 375 -13.66 -2.49 11.79
CA HIS A 375 -13.51 -1.78 10.51
C HIS A 375 -14.09 -2.57 9.31
N PRO A 376 -15.42 -2.49 9.09
CA PRO A 376 -16.05 -2.97 7.87
C PRO A 376 -15.47 -2.35 6.60
N VAL A 377 -15.32 -3.14 5.54
CA VAL A 377 -14.77 -2.70 4.24
C VAL A 377 -15.75 -1.79 3.47
N PRO A 378 -15.36 -0.54 3.12
CA PRO A 378 -16.19 0.33 2.29
C PRO A 378 -16.52 -0.30 0.93
N PHE A 379 -17.78 -0.22 0.52
CA PHE A 379 -18.36 -0.79 -0.70
C PHE A 379 -18.37 -2.33 -0.81
N GLY A 380 -17.71 -3.04 0.11
CA GLY A 380 -17.71 -4.52 0.18
C GLY A 380 -18.61 -5.08 1.28
N GLU A 381 -18.55 -4.49 2.47
CA GLU A 381 -19.31 -4.91 3.67
C GLU A 381 -20.35 -3.88 4.10
N TYR A 382 -20.15 -2.60 3.74
CA TYR A 382 -21.17 -1.57 3.85
C TYR A 382 -21.14 -0.61 2.66
N VAL A 383 -22.23 0.10 2.38
CA VAL A 383 -22.30 1.05 1.25
C VAL A 383 -22.35 2.50 1.75
N PRO A 384 -21.25 3.27 1.70
CA PRO A 384 -21.28 4.72 1.93
C PRO A 384 -22.34 5.39 1.06
N PHE A 385 -23.20 6.22 1.66
CA PHE A 385 -24.31 6.89 0.94
C PHE A 385 -25.21 5.92 0.14
N ARG A 386 -25.58 4.78 0.76
CA ARG A 386 -26.38 3.70 0.15
C ARG A 386 -27.59 4.21 -0.62
N GLU A 387 -28.37 5.15 -0.07
CA GLU A 387 -29.60 5.68 -0.69
C GLU A 387 -29.35 6.49 -1.97
N GLN A 388 -28.20 7.14 -2.08
CA GLN A 388 -27.79 7.94 -3.23
C GLN A 388 -27.15 7.05 -4.28
N LEU A 389 -26.20 6.20 -3.88
CA LEU A 389 -25.39 5.41 -4.81
C LEU A 389 -26.13 4.21 -5.38
N SER A 390 -27.03 3.56 -4.63
CA SER A 390 -27.80 2.41 -5.12
C SER A 390 -28.80 2.76 -6.23
N LYS A 391 -29.12 4.05 -6.41
CA LYS A 391 -29.93 4.57 -7.53
C LYS A 391 -29.17 4.59 -8.86
N ILE A 392 -27.84 4.59 -8.82
CA ILE A 392 -26.95 4.74 -9.98
C ILE A 392 -26.18 3.44 -10.25
N ILE A 393 -25.81 2.72 -9.18
CA ILE A 393 -24.92 1.55 -9.24
C ILE A 393 -25.68 0.34 -8.70
N THR A 394 -26.28 -0.44 -9.60
CA THR A 394 -27.13 -1.60 -9.28
C THR A 394 -26.38 -2.72 -8.56
N ARG A 395 -25.07 -2.88 -8.78
CA ARG A 395 -24.26 -3.93 -8.13
C ARG A 395 -24.23 -3.85 -6.60
N PHE A 396 -24.57 -2.72 -5.98
CA PHE A 396 -24.65 -2.61 -4.51
C PHE A 396 -25.77 -3.47 -3.90
N GLN A 397 -26.70 -3.99 -4.71
CA GLN A 397 -27.63 -5.04 -4.32
C GLN A 397 -26.93 -6.35 -3.89
N ARG A 398 -25.66 -6.56 -4.29
CA ARG A 398 -24.81 -7.69 -3.83
C ARG A 398 -24.34 -7.54 -2.38
N VAL A 399 -24.52 -6.37 -1.76
CA VAL A 399 -24.31 -6.12 -0.32
C VAL A 399 -25.69 -5.92 0.32
N PRO A 400 -26.48 -6.99 0.56
CA PRO A 400 -27.89 -6.89 0.96
C PRO A 400 -28.10 -6.45 2.41
N ARG A 401 -27.07 -6.61 3.26
CA ARG A 401 -27.03 -6.16 4.66
C ARG A 401 -25.76 -5.35 4.86
N ASP A 402 -25.82 -4.26 5.62
CA ASP A 402 -24.63 -3.49 6.01
C ASP A 402 -23.98 -4.12 7.24
N PHE A 403 -22.65 -4.24 7.24
CA PHE A 403 -21.93 -4.74 8.40
C PHE A 403 -21.81 -3.62 9.43
N TYR A 404 -22.10 -3.94 10.68
CA TYR A 404 -22.07 -3.00 11.79
C TYR A 404 -20.72 -3.08 12.50
N PRO A 405 -20.03 -1.95 12.73
CA PRO A 405 -18.71 -1.95 13.38
C PRO A 405 -18.81 -2.31 14.86
N GLY A 406 -17.88 -3.15 15.32
CA GLY A 406 -17.62 -3.40 16.73
C GLY A 406 -16.96 -2.20 17.44
N ASP A 407 -16.98 -2.21 18.76
CA ASP A 407 -16.60 -1.09 19.63
C ASP A 407 -15.45 -1.39 20.62
N HIS A 408 -14.90 -2.61 20.60
CA HIS A 408 -13.88 -3.08 21.54
C HIS A 408 -12.79 -3.91 20.84
N THR A 409 -11.62 -4.04 21.48
CA THR A 409 -10.47 -4.82 20.96
C THR A 409 -10.70 -6.33 21.06
N GLY A 410 -10.28 -7.10 20.04
CA GLY A 410 -10.53 -8.54 19.91
C GLY A 410 -9.72 -9.48 20.82
N VAL A 411 -9.47 -9.14 22.09
CA VAL A 411 -8.70 -10.01 23.00
C VAL A 411 -9.59 -11.09 23.62
N LEU A 412 -9.54 -12.28 23.02
CA LEU A 412 -10.34 -13.44 23.40
C LEU A 412 -9.52 -14.48 24.16
N LYS A 413 -10.07 -15.01 25.27
CA LYS A 413 -9.50 -16.16 25.96
C LYS A 413 -10.00 -17.45 25.31
N VAL A 414 -9.14 -18.09 24.52
CA VAL A 414 -9.44 -19.35 23.82
C VAL A 414 -8.58 -20.45 24.42
N GLY A 415 -9.19 -21.34 25.19
CA GLY A 415 -8.47 -22.36 25.96
C GLY A 415 -7.42 -21.74 26.91
N PRO A 416 -6.14 -22.14 26.83
CA PRO A 416 -5.06 -21.56 27.64
C PRO A 416 -4.56 -20.20 27.12
N ALA A 417 -4.90 -19.81 25.89
CA ALA A 417 -4.32 -18.63 25.23
C ALA A 417 -5.20 -17.38 25.34
N ARG A 418 -4.57 -16.20 25.42
CA ARG A 418 -5.20 -14.91 25.10
C ARG A 418 -4.82 -14.56 23.66
N LEU A 419 -5.74 -14.74 22.74
CA LEU A 419 -5.55 -14.46 21.31
C LEU A 419 -6.15 -13.10 21.00
N GLY A 420 -5.44 -12.28 20.22
CA GLY A 420 -5.96 -11.06 19.64
C GLY A 420 -6.52 -11.36 18.26
N ASP A 421 -7.83 -11.41 18.14
CA ASP A 421 -8.52 -11.59 16.87
C ASP A 421 -8.62 -10.26 16.12
N VAL A 422 -8.41 -10.32 14.80
CA VAL A 422 -8.35 -9.18 13.89
C VAL A 422 -8.91 -9.66 12.55
N ILE A 423 -10.07 -9.16 12.14
CA ILE A 423 -10.83 -9.76 11.06
C ILE A 423 -10.45 -9.13 9.72
N CYS A 424 -9.79 -9.93 8.88
CA CYS A 424 -9.60 -9.73 7.45
C CYS A 424 -8.86 -8.43 7.09
N PHE A 425 -9.59 -7.39 6.70
CA PHE A 425 -9.03 -6.13 6.20
C PHE A 425 -8.31 -5.33 7.31
N GLU A 426 -8.68 -5.58 8.57
CA GLU A 426 -8.17 -4.89 9.76
C GLU A 426 -6.66 -5.04 9.98
N VAL A 427 -6.04 -6.13 9.49
CA VAL A 427 -4.58 -6.34 9.59
C VAL A 427 -3.77 -5.21 8.93
N ALA A 428 -4.37 -4.48 7.99
CA ALA A 428 -3.76 -3.35 7.31
C ALA A 428 -3.72 -2.06 8.17
N TYR A 429 -4.48 -1.99 9.26
CA TYR A 429 -4.62 -0.81 10.11
C TYR A 429 -3.72 -0.90 11.34
N ASP A 430 -2.88 0.12 11.55
CA ASP A 430 -1.89 0.12 12.63
C ASP A 430 -2.58 0.12 14.01
N GLU A 431 -3.64 0.93 14.17
CA GLU A 431 -4.36 1.17 15.43
C GLU A 431 -5.05 -0.09 15.96
N ILE A 432 -5.81 -0.82 15.13
CA ILE A 432 -6.58 -2.01 15.53
C ILE A 432 -5.65 -3.11 16.07
N VAL A 433 -4.55 -3.39 15.37
CA VAL A 433 -3.60 -4.43 15.77
C VAL A 433 -2.81 -3.99 17.00
N HIS A 434 -2.38 -2.72 17.05
CA HIS A 434 -1.67 -2.15 18.19
C HIS A 434 -2.49 -2.18 19.48
N ASP A 435 -3.74 -1.73 19.43
CA ASP A 435 -4.62 -1.67 20.60
C ASP A 435 -5.01 -3.08 21.07
N THR A 436 -5.21 -4.02 20.15
CA THR A 436 -5.43 -5.45 20.48
C THR A 436 -4.21 -6.06 21.19
N VAL A 437 -2.99 -5.72 20.79
CA VAL A 437 -1.76 -6.15 21.51
C VAL A 437 -1.65 -5.49 22.87
N ARG A 438 -1.93 -4.18 22.97
CA ARG A 438 -1.91 -3.43 24.24
C ARG A 438 -2.99 -3.86 25.23
N ALA A 439 -4.13 -4.36 24.74
CA ALA A 439 -5.19 -4.98 25.53
C ALA A 439 -4.83 -6.38 26.05
N GLY A 440 -3.65 -6.93 25.70
CA GLY A 440 -3.08 -8.14 26.32
C GLY A 440 -3.10 -9.40 25.46
N ALA A 441 -3.23 -9.26 24.13
CA ALA A 441 -3.06 -10.37 23.19
C ALA A 441 -1.62 -10.93 23.20
N ARG A 442 -1.50 -12.26 23.40
CA ARG A 442 -0.22 -12.97 23.46
C ARG A 442 0.23 -13.57 22.13
N ALA A 443 -0.73 -13.72 21.20
CA ALA A 443 -0.56 -14.01 19.79
C ALA A 443 -1.74 -13.38 19.03
N LEU A 444 -1.60 -13.18 17.72
CA LEU A 444 -2.62 -12.59 16.86
C LEU A 444 -3.25 -13.66 15.95
N VAL A 445 -4.56 -13.57 15.73
CA VAL A 445 -5.30 -14.38 14.76
C VAL A 445 -5.88 -13.43 13.72
N ILE A 446 -5.66 -13.74 12.44
CA ILE A 446 -6.26 -13.02 11.32
C ILE A 446 -7.30 -13.92 10.67
N GLN A 447 -8.55 -13.86 11.13
CA GLN A 447 -9.67 -14.53 10.47
C GLN A 447 -9.98 -13.82 9.14
N THR A 448 -9.92 -14.51 7.99
CA THR A 448 -10.08 -13.86 6.68
C THR A 448 -10.80 -14.74 5.65
N ASN A 449 -11.62 -14.13 4.79
CA ASN A 449 -12.30 -14.80 3.70
C ASN A 449 -11.91 -14.24 2.33
N ASN A 450 -10.78 -14.70 1.81
CA ASN A 450 -10.31 -14.29 0.48
C ASN A 450 -11.03 -14.98 -0.70
N ALA A 451 -12.16 -15.67 -0.50
CA ALA A 451 -12.86 -16.37 -1.60
C ALA A 451 -13.20 -15.44 -2.78
N THR A 452 -13.51 -14.18 -2.49
CA THR A 452 -13.77 -13.12 -3.48
C THR A 452 -12.55 -12.74 -4.32
N TYR A 453 -11.33 -12.79 -3.76
CA TYR A 453 -10.12 -12.23 -4.37
C TYR A 453 -9.00 -13.26 -4.60
N GLY A 454 -9.26 -14.55 -4.45
CA GLY A 454 -8.20 -15.54 -4.61
C GLY A 454 -7.64 -15.63 -6.04
N ARG A 455 -6.39 -16.11 -6.17
CA ARG A 455 -5.59 -16.18 -7.42
C ARG A 455 -5.38 -14.84 -8.12
N SER A 456 -5.39 -13.73 -7.37
CA SER A 456 -5.27 -12.37 -7.92
C SER A 456 -4.04 -11.57 -7.44
N GLY A 457 -3.39 -12.02 -6.36
CA GLY A 457 -2.35 -11.28 -5.64
C GLY A 457 -2.79 -10.69 -4.30
N GLN A 458 -4.11 -10.57 -4.04
CA GLN A 458 -4.62 -9.98 -2.79
C GLN A 458 -4.30 -10.83 -1.54
N PRO A 459 -4.44 -12.17 -1.54
CA PRO A 459 -4.09 -13.00 -0.39
C PRO A 459 -2.60 -12.89 -0.03
N GLU A 460 -1.72 -12.82 -1.03
CA GLU A 460 -0.28 -12.63 -0.82
C GLU A 460 0.04 -11.24 -0.26
N GLN A 461 -0.67 -10.18 -0.68
CA GLN A 461 -0.55 -8.84 -0.11
C GLN A 461 -1.00 -8.80 1.37
N GLN A 462 -2.11 -9.45 1.71
CA GLN A 462 -2.60 -9.54 3.10
C GLN A 462 -1.66 -10.39 3.99
N LEU A 463 -1.07 -11.46 3.44
CA LEU A 463 -0.06 -12.24 4.16
C LEU A 463 1.22 -11.43 4.41
N ALA A 464 1.64 -10.56 3.47
CA ALA A 464 2.74 -9.64 3.71
C ALA A 464 2.45 -8.65 4.85
N MET A 465 1.24 -8.10 4.93
CA MET A 465 0.82 -7.29 6.08
C MET A 465 0.91 -8.08 7.39
N SER A 466 0.41 -9.33 7.38
CA SER A 466 0.50 -10.25 8.53
C SER A 466 1.95 -10.50 8.99
N LYS A 467 2.90 -10.63 8.05
CA LYS A 467 4.34 -10.72 8.35
C LYS A 467 4.89 -9.46 9.00
N LEU A 468 4.49 -8.28 8.54
CA LEU A 468 4.93 -7.02 9.14
C LEU A 468 4.41 -6.89 10.59
N ARG A 469 3.12 -7.19 10.83
CA ARG A 469 2.52 -7.17 12.18
C ARG A 469 3.21 -8.13 13.14
N ALA A 470 3.65 -9.30 12.66
CA ALA A 470 4.38 -10.26 13.48
C ALA A 470 5.66 -9.66 14.07
N VAL A 471 6.43 -8.94 13.24
CA VAL A 471 7.69 -8.26 13.63
C VAL A 471 7.41 -7.01 14.47
N GLU A 472 6.43 -6.20 14.06
CA GLU A 472 6.05 -4.94 14.71
C GLU A 472 5.66 -5.12 16.18
N HIS A 473 4.85 -6.12 16.46
CA HIS A 473 4.35 -6.43 17.81
C HIS A 473 5.14 -7.55 18.50
N GLY A 474 6.11 -8.17 17.81
CA GLY A 474 6.81 -9.36 18.30
C GLY A 474 5.83 -10.45 18.73
N ARG A 475 4.83 -10.75 17.89
CA ARG A 475 3.77 -11.74 18.15
C ARG A 475 3.75 -12.80 17.06
N ALA A 476 3.42 -14.03 17.41
CA ALA A 476 3.03 -15.01 16.39
C ALA A 476 1.70 -14.54 15.75
N VAL A 477 1.61 -14.61 14.43
CA VAL A 477 0.41 -14.24 13.67
C VAL A 477 -0.12 -15.47 12.94
N VAL A 478 -1.40 -15.77 13.14
CA VAL A 478 -2.07 -16.94 12.61
C VAL A 478 -3.14 -16.50 11.63
N THR A 479 -2.82 -16.51 10.34
CA THR A 479 -3.81 -16.22 9.29
C THR A 479 -4.66 -17.47 9.07
N ALA A 480 -5.96 -17.37 9.34
CA ALA A 480 -6.94 -18.41 9.09
C ALA A 480 -7.81 -17.98 7.91
N ALA A 481 -7.66 -18.62 6.76
CA ALA A 481 -8.33 -18.26 5.52
C ALA A 481 -9.39 -19.30 5.10
N THR A 482 -10.56 -18.86 4.62
CA THR A 482 -11.61 -19.78 4.13
C THR A 482 -11.16 -20.54 2.89
N SER A 483 -10.63 -19.83 1.89
CA SER A 483 -10.00 -20.41 0.69
C SER A 483 -8.76 -19.65 0.21
N GLY A 484 -8.29 -18.67 0.99
CA GLY A 484 -7.07 -17.92 0.73
C GLY A 484 -5.83 -18.68 1.21
N ILE A 485 -4.81 -17.94 1.67
CA ILE A 485 -3.59 -18.53 2.24
C ILE A 485 -3.73 -18.56 3.76
N SER A 486 -4.06 -19.71 4.35
CA SER A 486 -3.86 -19.89 5.79
C SER A 486 -2.36 -20.04 6.08
N ALA A 487 -1.86 -19.37 7.13
CA ALA A 487 -0.44 -19.36 7.46
C ALA A 487 -0.19 -19.18 8.96
N VAL A 488 0.94 -19.71 9.43
CA VAL A 488 1.47 -19.44 10.76
C VAL A 488 2.79 -18.70 10.57
N VAL A 489 2.85 -17.47 11.09
CA VAL A 489 4.00 -16.57 11.01
C VAL A 489 4.60 -16.41 12.40
N ALA A 490 5.90 -16.61 12.52
CA ALA A 490 6.66 -16.43 13.75
C ALA A 490 6.85 -14.93 14.08
N PRO A 491 7.18 -14.56 15.33
CA PRO A 491 7.41 -13.17 15.74
C PRO A 491 8.53 -12.41 14.99
N ASP A 492 9.33 -13.09 14.16
CA ASP A 492 10.33 -12.50 13.25
C ASP A 492 9.84 -12.32 11.81
N GLY A 493 8.58 -12.59 11.52
CA GLY A 493 7.99 -12.51 10.18
C GLY A 493 8.22 -13.76 9.32
N THR A 494 8.87 -14.81 9.85
CA THR A 494 9.09 -16.07 9.13
C THR A 494 7.81 -16.89 9.02
N ILE A 495 7.44 -17.32 7.81
CA ILE A 495 6.32 -18.25 7.60
C ILE A 495 6.76 -19.67 8.00
N VAL A 496 6.21 -20.20 9.08
CA VAL A 496 6.52 -21.52 9.65
C VAL A 496 5.74 -22.64 8.94
N ARG A 497 4.48 -22.37 8.60
CA ARG A 497 3.56 -23.26 7.88
C ARG A 497 2.61 -22.44 7.02
N LYS A 498 2.15 -23.01 5.90
CA LYS A 498 1.12 -22.42 5.04
C LYS A 498 0.27 -23.48 4.34
N ILE A 499 -0.99 -23.16 4.09
CA ILE A 499 -1.91 -23.88 3.20
C ILE A 499 -2.07 -23.03 1.92
N PRO A 500 -1.92 -23.59 0.71
CA PRO A 500 -2.16 -22.86 -0.52
C PRO A 500 -3.63 -22.45 -0.70
N GLU A 501 -3.86 -21.43 -1.51
CA GLU A 501 -5.22 -21.04 -1.92
C GLU A 501 -6.01 -22.20 -2.55
N PHE A 502 -7.32 -22.19 -2.34
CA PHE A 502 -8.28 -23.15 -2.90
C PHE A 502 -7.96 -24.63 -2.64
N THR A 503 -7.28 -24.92 -1.53
CA THR A 503 -7.12 -26.27 -1.00
C THR A 503 -7.85 -26.40 0.33
N GLN A 504 -8.48 -27.55 0.58
CA GLN A 504 -9.01 -27.89 1.91
C GLN A 504 -7.88 -28.55 2.71
N GLY A 505 -7.69 -28.14 3.96
CA GLY A 505 -6.62 -28.69 4.78
C GLY A 505 -6.59 -28.15 6.21
N VAL A 506 -5.71 -28.73 7.02
CA VAL A 506 -5.46 -28.30 8.40
C VAL A 506 -3.96 -28.08 8.58
N VAL A 507 -3.59 -26.96 9.21
CA VAL A 507 -2.21 -26.69 9.64
C VAL A 507 -2.17 -26.68 11.16
N SER A 508 -1.41 -27.62 11.72
CA SER A 508 -1.09 -27.65 13.15
C SER A 508 0.29 -27.04 13.39
N ALA A 509 0.40 -26.21 14.42
CA ALA A 509 1.65 -25.58 14.82
C ALA A 509 1.69 -25.29 16.32
N ARG A 510 2.88 -25.36 16.91
CA ARG A 510 3.14 -24.75 18.22
C ARG A 510 3.53 -23.30 18.00
N ILE A 511 2.85 -22.36 18.64
CA ILE A 511 3.16 -20.93 18.56
C ILE A 511 3.62 -20.38 19.93
N PRO A 512 4.59 -19.44 19.96
CA PRO A 512 4.96 -18.73 21.17
C PRO A 512 3.83 -17.80 21.64
N LEU A 513 3.61 -17.74 22.95
CA LEU A 513 2.76 -16.74 23.60
C LEU A 513 3.64 -15.72 24.32
N ARG A 514 3.60 -14.45 23.89
CA ARG A 514 4.48 -13.39 24.39
C ARG A 514 3.69 -12.29 25.10
N ASP A 515 4.20 -11.82 26.22
CA ASP A 515 3.60 -10.68 26.96
C ASP A 515 4.43 -9.40 26.81
N GLU A 516 5.71 -9.49 26.43
CA GLU A 516 6.57 -8.31 26.30
C GLU A 516 6.16 -7.46 25.09
N THR A 517 6.23 -6.14 25.27
CA THR A 517 5.98 -5.14 24.22
C THR A 517 7.25 -4.76 23.51
N THR A 518 7.19 -4.62 22.18
CA THR A 518 8.27 -4.04 21.37
C THR A 518 8.45 -2.55 21.68
N LEU A 519 9.42 -1.88 21.05
CA LEU A 519 9.49 -0.42 21.16
C LEU A 519 8.35 0.24 20.37
N ALA A 520 7.94 -0.33 19.22
CA ALA A 520 6.78 0.11 18.46
C ALA A 520 5.49 0.08 19.31
N ASP A 521 5.25 -0.99 20.05
CA ASP A 521 4.11 -1.11 20.99
C ASP A 521 4.11 -0.02 22.08
N ARG A 522 5.28 0.48 22.47
CA ARG A 522 5.44 1.52 23.51
C ARG A 522 5.25 2.92 22.96
N VAL A 523 5.77 3.22 21.77
CA VAL A 523 5.66 4.55 21.13
C VAL A 523 4.36 4.74 20.35
N GLY A 524 3.69 3.66 19.95
CA GLY A 524 2.44 3.69 19.20
C GLY A 524 2.52 4.55 17.94
N ALA A 525 1.49 5.36 17.69
CA ALA A 525 1.44 6.24 16.52
C ALA A 525 2.42 7.44 16.55
N ALA A 526 3.22 7.61 17.62
CA ALA A 526 4.11 8.77 17.74
C ALA A 526 5.14 8.92 16.59
N PRO A 527 5.78 7.86 16.05
CA PRO A 527 6.67 7.97 14.90
C PRO A 527 5.94 8.47 13.65
N GLU A 528 4.74 7.96 13.39
CA GLU A 528 3.91 8.37 12.26
C GLU A 528 3.60 9.87 12.30
N TRP A 529 2.98 10.31 13.40
CA TRP A 529 2.59 11.71 13.59
C TRP A 529 3.79 12.65 13.58
N THR A 530 4.90 12.28 14.23
CA THR A 530 6.12 13.11 14.25
C THR A 530 6.68 13.29 12.85
N LEU A 531 6.84 12.21 12.08
CA LEU A 531 7.37 12.26 10.73
C LEU A 531 6.43 12.99 9.78
N ALA A 532 5.12 12.74 9.87
CA ALA A 532 4.10 13.42 9.08
C ALA A 532 4.09 14.94 9.33
N ILE A 533 4.04 15.36 10.60
CA ILE A 533 4.05 16.78 11.00
C ILE A 533 5.35 17.46 10.54
N VAL A 534 6.51 16.85 10.75
CA VAL A 534 7.80 17.39 10.28
C VAL A 534 7.83 17.57 8.76
N GLY A 535 7.30 16.59 8.00
CA GLY A 535 7.20 16.68 6.54
C GLY A 535 6.31 17.84 6.07
N LEU A 536 5.12 17.96 6.66
CA LEU A 536 4.14 19.00 6.33
C LEU A 536 4.65 20.40 6.71
N LEU A 537 5.14 20.59 7.94
CA LEU A 537 5.70 21.87 8.40
C LEU A 537 6.88 22.31 7.52
N THR A 538 7.76 21.39 7.14
CA THR A 538 8.89 21.70 6.24
C THR A 538 8.43 22.07 4.83
N CYS A 539 7.39 21.40 4.30
CA CYS A 539 6.79 21.74 3.02
C CYS A 539 6.21 23.17 3.03
N VAL A 540 5.49 23.54 4.10
CA VAL A 540 4.93 24.89 4.31
C VAL A 540 6.02 25.95 4.50
N ALA A 541 7.07 25.66 5.29
CA ALA A 541 8.18 26.58 5.54
C ALA A 541 9.14 26.74 4.35
N SER A 542 9.13 25.82 3.38
CA SER A 542 10.07 25.80 2.25
C SER A 542 10.23 27.13 1.47
N PRO A 543 9.20 27.97 1.25
CA PRO A 543 9.36 29.26 0.56
C PRO A 543 10.11 30.30 1.42
N LEU A 544 10.06 30.18 2.75
CA LEU A 544 10.74 31.07 3.70
C LEU A 544 12.20 30.65 3.87
N ILE A 545 12.45 29.35 4.03
CA ILE A 545 13.80 28.77 4.16
C ILE A 545 14.60 29.04 2.88
N GLY A 546 14.01 28.78 1.71
CA GLY A 546 14.65 29.03 0.41
C GLY A 546 14.93 30.51 0.09
N ARG A 547 14.32 31.46 0.82
CA ARG A 547 14.62 32.90 0.71
C ARG A 547 15.81 33.33 1.56
N ARG A 548 16.07 32.67 2.71
CA ARG A 548 17.21 32.98 3.60
C ARG A 548 18.56 32.49 3.05
N GLY A 549 18.57 31.46 2.21
CA GLY A 549 19.78 30.89 1.61
C GLY A 549 20.29 31.59 0.34
N ARG A 550 19.75 32.77 -0.02
CA ARG A 550 20.19 33.54 -1.19
C ARG A 550 21.19 34.61 -0.73
N PRO A 551 22.46 34.60 -1.18
CA PRO A 551 23.40 35.69 -0.93
C PRO A 551 22.81 37.03 -1.41
N LYS A 552 23.18 38.12 -0.75
CA LYS A 552 22.51 39.42 -0.92
C LYS A 552 23.02 40.23 -2.12
N ASP A 553 23.89 39.65 -2.94
CA ASP A 553 24.91 40.38 -3.71
C ASP A 553 24.53 40.63 -5.19
N GLU A 554 23.40 40.11 -5.67
CA GLU A 554 22.89 40.35 -7.04
C GLU A 554 21.69 41.32 -7.07
N LYS A 555 21.77 42.42 -6.32
CA LYS A 555 20.73 43.48 -6.33
C LYS A 555 21.24 44.92 -6.44
N GLY A 556 22.46 45.10 -6.95
CA GLY A 556 23.07 46.41 -7.16
C GLY A 556 23.88 46.49 -8.45
N GLN A 557 23.24 46.31 -9.61
CA GLN A 557 23.72 46.75 -10.94
C GLN A 557 22.66 46.51 -12.04
N GLN A 558 21.62 47.34 -12.05
CA GLN A 558 20.84 47.77 -13.23
C GLN A 558 20.35 49.19 -12.97
#